data_AF-M8AGJ6-F1
#
_entry.id   AF-M8AGJ6-F1
#
_cell.length_a   1.000
_cell.length_b   1.000
_cell.length_c   1.000
_cell.angle_alpha   90.00
_cell.angle_beta   90.00
_cell.angle_gamma   90.00
#
_symmetry.space_group_name_H-M   'P 1'
#
loop_
_entity.id
_entity.type
_entity.pdbx_description
1 polymer ?
#
loop_
_entity_poly.entity_id
_entity_poly.type
_entity_poly.pdbx_seq_one_letter_code
_entity_poly.pdbx_strand_id
1 'polypeptide(L)'
;MGAEEVMPLTPENNTPPSMSYPAVTDFLRSGLFRWAGDANSFVGDAYIELVCSPNNPDGAIRDAVLSSGAGKAVHDLAYYWPQYTPITRRADHDIMLFTVSKSTGHAGTRIGWALVKDREVARRMTKFVELNTIGVSKDSQLRAAKVLSAVSDGYVDGDASRHRLFDFGRRKMVERWRMLREAAAASGIFSLPAETSGRCNFANETAANNPAFAWLRCDREDVEDCAGFLRGHKILTRSGNQFGADPRYVRVSAVGKECDNETNEAVFDETDDEEDAAEAAPRRNDHEVHMSTGAAGSEEE
;
A
#
# COMPACT_ATOMS: atom_id res chain seq x y z
N MET A 1 19.59 -13.68 25.58
CA MET A 1 19.63 -13.01 24.28
C MET A 1 18.73 -13.80 23.34
N GLY A 2 17.54 -13.27 23.04
CA GLY A 2 16.65 -13.88 22.06
C GLY A 2 17.21 -13.65 20.66
N ALA A 3 17.00 -14.59 19.74
CA ALA A 3 17.36 -14.41 18.34
C ALA A 3 16.62 -13.19 17.77
N GLU A 4 17.34 -12.34 17.06
CA GLU A 4 16.81 -11.17 16.37
C GLU A 4 15.93 -11.66 15.20
N GLU A 5 14.65 -11.33 15.21
CA GLU A 5 13.75 -11.65 14.08
C GLU A 5 14.03 -10.67 12.94
N VAL A 6 13.88 -11.11 11.70
CA VAL A 6 14.16 -10.29 10.52
C VAL A 6 12.95 -10.27 9.60
N MET A 7 12.71 -9.16 8.90
CA MET A 7 11.51 -9.01 8.07
C MET A 7 11.86 -8.97 6.58
N PRO A 8 11.98 -10.12 5.91
CA PRO A 8 12.10 -10.21 4.47
C PRO A 8 10.73 -10.05 3.78
N LEU A 9 10.72 -9.81 2.48
CA LEU A 9 9.52 -9.60 1.66
C LEU A 9 9.51 -10.43 0.40
N THR A 10 8.38 -10.85 -0.12
CA THR A 10 8.31 -11.52 -1.43
C THR A 10 8.14 -10.58 -2.63
N PRO A 11 9.21 -10.21 -3.37
CA PRO A 11 9.08 -9.73 -4.74
C PRO A 11 9.00 -10.90 -5.73
N GLU A 12 8.66 -10.58 -6.97
CA GLU A 12 9.03 -11.37 -8.16
C GLU A 12 9.14 -10.33 -9.28
N ASN A 13 10.18 -10.45 -10.12
CA ASN A 13 10.45 -9.53 -11.23
C ASN A 13 10.94 -8.11 -10.83
N ASN A 14 11.94 -8.00 -9.95
CA ASN A 14 12.60 -6.74 -9.57
C ASN A 14 11.65 -5.62 -9.07
N THR A 15 10.48 -5.98 -8.53
CA THR A 15 9.54 -5.01 -7.96
C THR A 15 9.22 -5.43 -6.51
N PRO A 16 9.83 -4.81 -5.48
CA PRO A 16 9.46 -4.91 -4.09
C PRO A 16 8.02 -4.43 -3.85
N PRO A 17 7.33 -5.03 -2.87
CA PRO A 17 6.01 -4.60 -2.42
C PRO A 17 6.06 -3.21 -1.75
N SER A 18 4.88 -2.68 -1.41
CA SER A 18 4.62 -1.35 -0.86
C SER A 18 5.83 -0.63 -0.25
N MET A 19 6.22 0.49 -0.86
CA MET A 19 7.28 1.42 -0.42
C MET A 19 7.30 1.70 1.09
N SER A 20 6.14 1.65 1.73
CA SER A 20 5.99 1.90 3.17
C SER A 20 6.63 0.86 4.08
N TYR A 21 6.83 -0.39 3.64
CA TYR A 21 7.29 -1.44 4.54
C TYR A 21 8.71 -1.19 5.07
N PRO A 22 9.76 -1.00 4.24
CA PRO A 22 11.10 -0.70 4.76
C PRO A 22 11.08 0.55 5.64
N ALA A 23 10.46 1.64 5.17
CA ALA A 23 10.38 2.91 5.89
C ALA A 23 9.77 2.78 7.29
N VAL A 24 8.61 2.11 7.43
CA VAL A 24 7.95 1.89 8.72
C VAL A 24 8.79 1.01 9.64
N THR A 25 9.45 -0.02 9.08
CA THR A 25 10.25 -0.95 9.87
C THR A 25 11.53 -0.30 10.40
N ASP A 26 12.19 0.51 9.58
CA ASP A 26 13.43 1.20 9.94
C ASP A 26 13.18 2.42 10.83
N PHE A 27 12.04 3.10 10.65
CA PHE A 27 11.65 4.26 11.47
C PHE A 27 11.60 3.91 12.97
N LEU A 28 11.10 2.72 13.32
CA LEU A 28 10.95 2.29 14.71
C LEU A 28 12.29 2.00 15.41
N ARG A 29 13.38 1.77 14.65
CA ARG A 29 14.71 1.40 15.18
C ARG A 29 14.66 0.35 16.30
N SER A 30 13.79 -0.65 16.11
CA SER A 30 13.52 -1.68 17.10
C SER A 30 14.74 -2.61 17.29
N GLY A 31 15.00 -3.03 18.52
CA GLY A 31 15.96 -4.12 18.79
C GLY A 31 15.36 -5.52 18.62
N LEU A 32 14.07 -5.61 18.26
CA LEU A 32 13.35 -6.88 18.10
C LEU A 32 13.32 -7.36 16.65
N PHE A 33 13.40 -6.43 15.71
CA PHE A 33 13.31 -6.72 14.30
C PHE A 33 14.11 -5.72 13.47
N ARG A 34 14.52 -6.15 12.27
CA ARG A 34 15.11 -5.29 11.26
C ARG A 34 14.65 -5.68 9.86
N TRP A 35 14.74 -4.73 8.93
CA TRP A 35 14.54 -4.98 7.53
C TRP A 35 15.58 -5.95 6.96
N ALA A 36 15.15 -6.94 6.18
CA ALA A 36 16.05 -7.92 5.55
C ALA A 36 15.92 -8.04 4.03
N GLY A 37 15.16 -7.14 3.39
CA GLY A 37 15.08 -7.07 1.93
C GLY A 37 14.28 -8.22 1.31
N ASP A 38 14.76 -8.73 0.16
CA ASP A 38 14.07 -9.70 -0.68
C ASP A 38 14.08 -11.12 -0.07
N ALA A 39 12.90 -11.69 0.17
CA ALA A 39 12.61 -13.02 0.67
C ALA A 39 13.06 -14.13 -0.27
N ASN A 40 13.10 -13.92 -1.59
CA ASN A 40 13.68 -14.91 -2.51
C ASN A 40 15.19 -15.06 -2.30
N SER A 41 15.84 -14.03 -1.77
CA SER A 41 17.27 -14.04 -1.45
C SER A 41 17.55 -14.31 0.04
N PHE A 42 16.50 -14.42 0.86
CA PHE A 42 16.64 -14.50 2.29
C PHE A 42 17.12 -15.89 2.73
N VAL A 43 18.11 -15.91 3.63
CA VAL A 43 18.67 -17.13 4.22
C VAL A 43 18.54 -17.05 5.73
N GLY A 44 17.72 -17.92 6.32
CA GLY A 44 17.52 -18.03 7.75
C GLY A 44 16.17 -18.63 8.10
N ASP A 45 16.00 -19.01 9.38
CA ASP A 45 14.81 -19.72 9.84
C ASP A 45 13.83 -18.82 10.61
N ALA A 46 14.30 -17.73 11.21
CA ALA A 46 13.51 -16.80 12.01
C ALA A 46 13.22 -15.54 11.21
N TYR A 47 11.97 -15.36 10.77
CA TYR A 47 11.58 -14.24 9.94
C TYR A 47 10.10 -13.86 10.06
N ILE A 48 9.75 -12.65 9.63
CA ILE A 48 8.38 -12.24 9.32
C ILE A 48 8.33 -11.81 7.85
N GLU A 49 7.75 -12.64 7.00
CA GLU A 49 7.54 -12.35 5.59
C GLU A 49 6.29 -11.49 5.40
N LEU A 50 6.40 -10.32 4.78
CA LEU A 50 5.21 -9.54 4.39
C LEU A 50 4.83 -9.86 2.95
N VAL A 51 3.60 -10.34 2.76
CA VAL A 51 3.06 -10.78 1.47
C VAL A 51 1.93 -9.82 1.09
N CYS A 52 2.14 -8.95 0.09
CA CYS A 52 1.10 -8.05 -0.40
C CYS A 52 0.38 -8.69 -1.60
N SER A 53 -0.92 -8.97 -1.49
CA SER A 53 -1.66 -9.73 -2.51
C SER A 53 -3.11 -9.24 -2.64
N PRO A 54 -3.51 -8.63 -3.78
CA PRO A 54 -2.69 -8.17 -4.90
C PRO A 54 -1.60 -7.20 -4.46
N ASN A 55 -0.45 -7.30 -5.11
CA ASN A 55 0.74 -6.53 -4.78
C ASN A 55 0.61 -5.05 -5.18
N ASN A 56 1.28 -4.18 -4.43
CA ASN A 56 1.52 -2.78 -4.76
C ASN A 56 3.01 -2.66 -5.13
N PRO A 57 3.37 -2.32 -6.39
CA PRO A 57 2.56 -1.54 -7.33
C PRO A 57 1.90 -2.31 -8.48
N ASP A 58 2.31 -3.54 -8.76
CA ASP A 58 2.02 -4.24 -10.04
C ASP A 58 0.68 -4.99 -10.10
N GLY A 59 -0.02 -5.15 -8.97
CA GLY A 59 -1.28 -5.87 -8.90
C GLY A 59 -1.18 -7.39 -9.01
N ALA A 60 0.02 -7.95 -8.96
CA ALA A 60 0.22 -9.38 -9.06
C ALA A 60 -0.30 -10.11 -7.80
N ILE A 61 -0.89 -11.29 -7.98
CA ILE A 61 -1.28 -12.15 -6.86
C ILE A 61 -0.03 -12.82 -6.31
N ARG A 62 0.17 -12.71 -5.00
CA ARG A 62 1.33 -13.24 -4.26
C ARG A 62 0.92 -14.25 -3.21
N ASP A 63 1.83 -15.19 -2.96
CA ASP A 63 1.83 -16.15 -1.87
C ASP A 63 3.21 -16.07 -1.17
N ALA A 64 3.28 -16.55 0.07
CA ALA A 64 4.56 -16.62 0.79
C ALA A 64 5.55 -17.56 0.09
N VAL A 65 6.83 -17.18 0.00
CA VAL A 65 7.89 -18.04 -0.58
C VAL A 65 8.76 -18.71 0.48
N LEU A 66 8.81 -18.18 1.69
CA LEU A 66 9.57 -18.78 2.78
C LEU A 66 8.71 -19.79 3.54
N SER A 67 9.30 -20.91 3.93
CA SER A 67 8.57 -22.06 4.49
C SER A 67 9.14 -22.62 5.82
N SER A 68 9.98 -21.86 6.52
CA SER A 68 10.46 -22.26 7.86
C SER A 68 9.33 -22.31 8.88
N GLY A 69 9.30 -23.36 9.71
CA GLY A 69 8.34 -23.46 10.82
C GLY A 69 8.55 -22.43 11.93
N ALA A 70 9.73 -21.80 12.00
CA ALA A 70 10.01 -20.71 12.94
C ALA A 70 9.67 -19.32 12.35
N GLY A 71 9.44 -19.23 11.04
CA GLY A 71 9.03 -17.99 10.38
C GLY A 71 7.52 -17.75 10.46
N LYS A 72 7.11 -16.52 10.17
CA LYS A 72 5.71 -16.10 10.06
C LYS A 72 5.50 -15.36 8.75
N ALA A 73 4.30 -15.48 8.19
CA ALA A 73 3.88 -14.69 7.03
C ALA A 73 2.68 -13.81 7.39
N VAL A 74 2.77 -12.52 7.08
CA VAL A 74 1.71 -11.53 7.24
C VAL A 74 1.19 -11.17 5.86
N HIS A 75 -0.05 -11.53 5.58
CA HIS A 75 -0.66 -11.28 4.28
C HIS A 75 -1.42 -9.95 4.31
N ASP A 76 -0.90 -8.94 3.62
CA ASP A 76 -1.59 -7.70 3.36
C ASP A 76 -2.54 -7.86 2.16
N LEU A 77 -3.83 -7.93 2.47
CA LEU A 77 -4.92 -8.14 1.53
C LEU A 77 -5.74 -6.86 1.32
N ALA A 78 -5.12 -5.68 1.50
CA ALA A 78 -5.79 -4.39 1.31
C ALA A 78 -6.49 -4.26 -0.05
N TYR A 79 -5.91 -4.84 -1.11
CA TYR A 79 -6.44 -4.81 -2.47
C TYR A 79 -7.19 -6.08 -2.89
N TYR A 80 -7.40 -7.06 -2.00
CA TYR A 80 -8.06 -8.33 -2.33
C TYR A 80 -9.60 -8.18 -2.33
N TRP A 81 -10.10 -7.32 -3.22
CA TRP A 81 -11.51 -6.98 -3.39
C TRP A 81 -11.92 -7.05 -4.87
N PRO A 82 -13.20 -7.35 -5.18
CA PRO A 82 -13.62 -7.67 -6.55
C PRO A 82 -13.36 -6.55 -7.56
N GLN A 83 -13.31 -5.29 -7.14
CA GLN A 83 -13.01 -4.14 -8.02
C GLN A 83 -11.59 -4.17 -8.58
N TYR A 84 -10.64 -4.79 -7.88
CA TYR A 84 -9.23 -4.80 -8.29
C TYR A 84 -8.83 -6.11 -8.93
N THR A 85 -9.32 -7.23 -8.40
CA THR A 85 -8.87 -8.55 -8.82
C THR A 85 -10.01 -9.58 -8.78
N PRO A 86 -9.98 -10.62 -9.64
CA PRO A 86 -10.88 -11.76 -9.52
C PRO A 86 -10.71 -12.46 -8.16
N ILE A 87 -11.81 -12.68 -7.44
CA ILE A 87 -11.79 -13.47 -6.20
C ILE A 87 -11.76 -14.95 -6.56
N THR A 88 -10.57 -15.52 -6.74
CA THR A 88 -10.37 -16.91 -7.19
C THR A 88 -10.50 -17.93 -6.08
N ARG A 89 -10.22 -17.53 -4.82
CA ARG A 89 -10.36 -18.36 -3.63
C ARG A 89 -10.68 -17.53 -2.39
N ARG A 90 -11.25 -18.16 -1.36
CA ARG A 90 -11.30 -17.57 -0.02
C ARG A 90 -9.88 -17.58 0.54
N ALA A 91 -9.33 -16.42 0.90
CA ALA A 91 -8.03 -16.33 1.56
C ALA A 91 -8.09 -17.02 2.94
N ASP A 92 -7.04 -17.78 3.27
CA ASP A 92 -7.00 -18.60 4.49
C ASP A 92 -5.58 -18.64 5.11
N HIS A 93 -5.00 -17.47 5.32
CA HIS A 93 -3.66 -17.32 5.90
C HIS A 93 -3.72 -17.12 7.43
N ASP A 94 -2.57 -17.30 8.10
CA ASP A 94 -2.48 -17.18 9.57
C ASP A 94 -2.73 -15.77 10.08
N ILE A 95 -2.22 -14.78 9.35
CA ILE A 95 -2.39 -13.35 9.62
C ILE A 95 -2.80 -12.68 8.32
N MET A 96 -4.00 -12.12 8.26
CA MET A 96 -4.54 -11.41 7.10
C MET A 96 -4.94 -9.98 7.47
N LEU A 97 -4.44 -8.99 6.76
CA LEU A 97 -4.70 -7.57 6.98
C LEU A 97 -5.64 -7.01 5.91
N PHE A 98 -6.57 -6.16 6.34
CA PHE A 98 -7.55 -5.50 5.47
C PHE A 98 -7.78 -4.06 5.92
N THR A 99 -8.34 -3.22 5.03
CA THR A 99 -8.66 -1.83 5.33
C THR A 99 -9.92 -1.33 4.62
N VAL A 100 -10.69 -0.45 5.28
CA VAL A 100 -11.81 0.27 4.61
C VAL A 100 -11.31 1.25 3.55
N SER A 101 -10.04 1.64 3.61
CA SER A 101 -9.44 2.64 2.72
C SER A 101 -9.52 2.22 1.27
N LYS A 102 -9.23 0.94 1.00
CA LYS A 102 -9.17 0.37 -0.35
C LYS A 102 -10.40 -0.47 -0.69
N SER A 103 -11.12 -0.98 0.31
CA SER A 103 -12.38 -1.70 0.05
C SER A 103 -13.54 -0.76 -0.30
N THR A 104 -13.67 0.38 0.40
CA THR A 104 -14.82 1.29 0.25
C THR A 104 -14.43 2.75 -0.03
N GLY A 105 -13.15 3.06 -0.21
CA GLY A 105 -12.66 4.42 -0.46
C GLY A 105 -12.63 5.33 0.77
N HIS A 106 -12.91 4.80 1.96
CA HIS A 106 -13.05 5.60 3.19
C HIS A 106 -11.71 5.82 3.92
N ALA A 107 -10.67 6.22 3.20
CA ALA A 107 -9.29 6.29 3.70
C ALA A 107 -9.12 7.17 4.96
N GLY A 108 -9.83 8.29 5.04
CA GLY A 108 -9.81 9.19 6.20
C GLY A 108 -10.42 8.61 7.48
N THR A 109 -11.14 7.48 7.41
CA THR A 109 -11.70 6.81 8.61
C THR A 109 -10.61 6.16 9.45
N ARG A 110 -9.44 5.87 8.86
CA ARG A 110 -8.29 5.23 9.51
C ARG A 110 -8.65 3.89 10.18
N ILE A 111 -9.45 3.06 9.50
CA ILE A 111 -9.83 1.72 9.98
C ILE A 111 -9.19 0.63 9.11
N GLY A 112 -8.46 -0.25 9.78
CA GLY A 112 -8.04 -1.55 9.27
C GLY A 112 -8.36 -2.63 10.30
N TRP A 113 -8.30 -3.89 9.87
CA TRP A 113 -8.48 -5.03 10.76
C TRP A 113 -7.56 -6.17 10.36
N ALA A 114 -7.24 -7.01 11.35
CA ALA A 114 -6.48 -8.23 11.16
C ALA A 114 -7.34 -9.44 11.52
N LEU A 115 -7.32 -10.47 10.67
CA LEU A 115 -7.81 -11.80 11.01
C LEU A 115 -6.59 -12.65 11.38
N VAL A 116 -6.57 -13.15 12.61
CA VAL A 116 -5.40 -13.82 13.20
C VAL A 116 -5.82 -15.16 13.78
N LYS A 117 -5.22 -16.26 13.28
CA LYS A 117 -5.53 -17.62 13.75
C LYS A 117 -4.90 -17.91 15.13
N ASP A 118 -3.64 -17.51 15.33
CA ASP A 118 -2.93 -17.72 16.59
C ASP A 118 -3.39 -16.72 17.65
N ARG A 119 -4.00 -17.25 18.72
CA ARG A 119 -4.53 -16.45 19.82
C ARG A 119 -3.45 -15.65 20.57
N GLU A 120 -2.25 -16.19 20.71
CA GLU A 120 -1.16 -15.50 21.42
C GLU A 120 -0.64 -14.34 20.58
N VAL A 121 -0.54 -14.51 19.26
CA VAL A 121 -0.23 -13.41 18.34
C VAL A 121 -1.31 -12.32 18.40
N ALA A 122 -2.59 -12.71 18.33
CA ALA A 122 -3.70 -11.76 18.43
C ALA A 122 -3.70 -10.98 19.76
N ARG A 123 -3.34 -11.62 20.86
CA ARG A 123 -3.20 -10.99 22.18
C ARG A 123 -2.06 -9.97 22.20
N ARG A 124 -0.91 -10.30 21.62
CA ARG A 124 0.25 -9.38 21.51
C ARG A 124 -0.07 -8.18 20.63
N MET A 125 -0.73 -8.38 19.48
CA MET A 125 -1.20 -7.29 18.62
C MET A 125 -2.18 -6.36 19.36
N THR A 126 -3.13 -6.93 20.10
CA THR A 126 -4.07 -6.15 20.92
C THR A 126 -3.33 -5.31 21.96
N LYS A 127 -2.34 -5.92 22.65
CA LYS A 127 -1.55 -5.21 23.65
C LYS A 127 -0.71 -4.08 23.03
N PHE A 128 -0.18 -4.28 21.83
CA PHE A 128 0.54 -3.25 21.10
C PHE A 128 -0.37 -2.05 20.80
N VAL A 129 -1.58 -2.27 20.29
CA VAL A 129 -2.56 -1.19 20.02
C VAL A 129 -2.97 -0.47 21.31
N GLU A 130 -3.17 -1.20 22.40
CA GLU A 130 -3.47 -0.63 23.71
C GLU A 130 -2.35 0.32 24.18
N LEU A 131 -1.09 -0.12 24.07
CA LEU A 131 0.06 0.67 24.49
C LEU A 131 0.36 1.86 23.56
N ASN A 132 0.03 1.73 22.27
CA ASN A 132 0.36 2.75 21.27
C ASN A 132 -0.69 3.87 21.21
N THR A 133 -1.98 3.53 21.24
CA THR A 133 -3.08 4.50 21.02
C THR A 133 -4.28 4.31 21.94
N ILE A 134 -4.22 3.39 22.92
CA ILE A 134 -5.34 3.07 23.83
C ILE A 134 -6.57 2.58 23.03
N GLY A 135 -6.32 1.92 21.89
CA GLY A 135 -7.36 1.47 20.96
C GLY A 135 -7.52 2.39 19.76
N VAL A 136 -8.70 2.31 19.14
CA VAL A 136 -9.05 3.02 17.91
C VAL A 136 -10.30 3.86 18.14
N SER A 137 -10.42 5.03 17.50
CA SER A 137 -11.57 5.93 17.64
C SER A 137 -12.92 5.21 17.52
N LYS A 138 -13.83 5.47 18.46
CA LYS A 138 -15.19 4.90 18.45
C LYS A 138 -16.04 5.46 17.32
N ASP A 139 -15.84 6.72 16.95
CA ASP A 139 -16.53 7.33 15.81
C ASP A 139 -16.10 6.67 14.50
N SER A 140 -14.80 6.42 14.34
CA SER A 140 -14.27 5.67 13.19
C SER A 140 -14.83 4.25 13.12
N GLN A 141 -14.90 3.54 14.26
CA GLN A 141 -15.50 2.21 14.34
C GLN A 141 -16.98 2.23 13.94
N LEU A 142 -17.76 3.18 14.47
CA LEU A 142 -19.20 3.31 14.18
C LEU A 142 -19.44 3.64 12.70
N ARG A 143 -18.66 4.57 12.14
CA ARG A 143 -18.75 4.93 10.72
C ARG A 143 -18.40 3.76 9.83
N ALA A 144 -17.30 3.06 10.11
CA ALA A 144 -16.89 1.88 9.35
C ALA A 144 -17.95 0.78 9.42
N ALA A 145 -18.52 0.50 10.60
CA ALA A 145 -19.58 -0.49 10.76
C ALA A 145 -20.82 -0.16 9.91
N LYS A 146 -21.28 1.11 9.90
CA LYS A 146 -22.41 1.54 9.06
C LYS A 146 -22.13 1.38 7.57
N VAL A 147 -20.94 1.77 7.11
CA VAL A 147 -20.54 1.62 5.70
C VAL A 147 -20.48 0.14 5.31
N LEU A 148 -19.85 -0.70 6.13
CA LEU A 148 -19.74 -2.14 5.86
C LEU A 148 -21.10 -2.84 5.90
N SER A 149 -22.02 -2.41 6.77
CA SER A 149 -23.42 -2.88 6.77
C SER A 149 -24.09 -2.54 5.44
N ALA A 150 -24.08 -1.27 5.04
CA ALA A 150 -24.72 -0.85 3.79
C ALA A 150 -24.15 -1.58 2.56
N VAL A 151 -22.83 -1.81 2.53
CA VAL A 151 -22.19 -2.63 1.48
C VAL A 151 -22.70 -4.07 1.52
N SER A 152 -22.69 -4.71 2.69
CA SER A 152 -23.12 -6.10 2.86
C SER A 152 -24.60 -6.28 2.52
N ASP A 153 -25.45 -5.38 2.99
CA ASP A 153 -26.90 -5.37 2.73
C ASP A 153 -27.20 -5.25 1.22
N GLY A 154 -26.35 -4.57 0.46
CA GLY A 154 -26.44 -4.50 -1.00
C GLY A 154 -26.24 -5.85 -1.71
N TYR A 155 -25.68 -6.84 -1.02
CA TYR A 155 -25.44 -8.21 -1.53
C TYR A 155 -26.31 -9.27 -0.84
N VAL A 156 -27.14 -8.88 0.13
CA VAL A 156 -28.14 -9.75 0.78
C VAL A 156 -29.49 -9.57 0.08
N ASP A 157 -30.06 -10.68 -0.38
CA ASP A 157 -31.34 -10.83 -1.10
C ASP A 157 -31.42 -10.16 -2.48
N GLY A 158 -32.07 -10.84 -3.43
CA GLY A 158 -32.10 -10.57 -4.87
C GLY A 158 -32.82 -9.30 -5.33
N ASP A 159 -32.85 -8.26 -4.50
CA ASP A 159 -33.38 -6.95 -4.86
C ASP A 159 -32.42 -6.25 -5.82
N ALA A 160 -32.70 -6.38 -7.12
CA ALA A 160 -31.95 -5.76 -8.19
C ALA A 160 -31.91 -4.21 -8.12
N SER A 161 -32.72 -3.58 -7.25
CA SER A 161 -32.71 -2.12 -7.05
C SER A 161 -31.58 -1.65 -6.12
N ARG A 162 -30.92 -2.55 -5.37
CA ARG A 162 -29.86 -2.18 -4.42
C ARG A 162 -28.55 -1.84 -5.14
N HIS A 163 -27.91 -0.76 -4.70
CA HIS A 163 -26.61 -0.34 -5.20
C HIS A 163 -25.50 -1.28 -4.72
N ARG A 164 -24.91 -2.03 -5.64
CA ARG A 164 -23.81 -2.98 -5.38
C ARG A 164 -22.46 -2.31 -5.59
N LEU A 165 -21.79 -1.96 -4.49
CA LEU A 165 -20.53 -1.19 -4.48
C LEU A 165 -19.43 -1.86 -5.31
N PHE A 166 -19.19 -3.15 -5.13
CA PHE A 166 -18.10 -3.84 -5.84
C PHE A 166 -18.42 -4.02 -7.32
N ASP A 167 -19.69 -4.14 -7.70
CA ASP A 167 -20.10 -4.20 -9.10
C ASP A 167 -19.88 -2.85 -9.79
N PHE A 168 -20.20 -1.75 -9.09
CA PHE A 168 -19.85 -0.40 -9.52
C PHE A 168 -18.34 -0.23 -9.66
N GLY A 169 -17.57 -0.60 -8.63
CA GLY A 169 -16.11 -0.49 -8.63
C GLY A 169 -15.48 -1.30 -9.77
N ARG A 170 -15.96 -2.53 -10.02
CA ARG A 170 -15.51 -3.36 -11.14
C ARG A 170 -15.73 -2.70 -12.49
N ARG A 171 -16.94 -2.19 -12.76
CA ARG A 171 -17.23 -1.50 -14.03
C ARG A 171 -16.32 -0.30 -14.24
N LYS A 172 -16.12 0.50 -13.19
CA LYS A 172 -15.24 1.67 -13.25
C LYS A 172 -13.77 1.31 -13.46
N MET A 173 -13.28 0.26 -12.81
CA MET A 173 -11.90 -0.18 -13.01
C MET A 173 -11.68 -0.75 -14.42
N VAL A 174 -12.64 -1.51 -14.98
CA VAL A 174 -12.58 -1.97 -16.38
C VAL A 174 -12.53 -0.79 -17.35
N GLU A 175 -13.38 0.21 -17.17
CA GLU A 175 -13.42 1.41 -17.99
C GLU A 175 -12.07 2.16 -17.97
N ARG A 176 -11.54 2.43 -16.77
CA ARG A 176 -10.29 3.16 -16.57
C ARG A 176 -9.09 2.42 -17.15
N TRP A 177 -8.99 1.11 -16.93
CA TRP A 177 -7.90 0.30 -17.48
C TRP A 177 -7.96 0.17 -18.99
N ARG A 178 -9.16 0.07 -19.59
CA ARG A 178 -9.32 0.11 -21.05
C ARG A 178 -8.78 1.42 -21.62
N MET A 179 -9.21 2.55 -21.07
CA MET A 179 -8.75 3.88 -21.51
C MET A 179 -7.23 4.04 -21.36
N LEU A 180 -6.67 3.60 -20.23
CA LEU A 180 -5.24 3.69 -19.97
C LEU A 180 -4.42 2.83 -20.96
N ARG A 181 -4.88 1.61 -21.25
CA ARG A 181 -4.22 0.72 -22.24
C ARG A 181 -4.28 1.31 -23.65
N GLU A 182 -5.41 1.86 -24.05
CA GLU A 182 -5.57 2.55 -25.34
C GLU A 182 -4.63 3.76 -25.45
N ALA A 183 -4.55 4.58 -24.40
CA ALA A 183 -3.65 5.73 -24.37
C ALA A 183 -2.17 5.32 -24.43
N ALA A 184 -1.76 4.31 -23.65
CA ALA A 184 -0.39 3.78 -23.68
C ALA A 184 -0.03 3.24 -25.07
N ALA A 185 -0.91 2.41 -25.65
CA ALA A 185 -0.71 1.84 -26.99
C ALA A 185 -0.64 2.92 -28.09
N ALA A 186 -1.52 3.94 -28.04
CA ALA A 186 -1.50 5.04 -28.99
C ALA A 186 -0.24 5.92 -28.86
N SER A 187 0.28 6.04 -27.64
CA SER A 187 1.48 6.84 -27.38
C SER A 187 2.75 6.19 -27.93
N GLY A 188 2.85 4.86 -27.90
CA GLY A 188 4.06 4.12 -28.26
C GLY A 188 5.28 4.37 -27.35
N ILE A 189 5.14 5.19 -26.30
CA ILE A 189 6.23 5.59 -25.40
C ILE A 189 6.15 4.90 -24.04
N PHE A 190 5.02 4.25 -23.74
CA PHE A 190 4.78 3.56 -22.48
C PHE A 190 4.36 2.10 -22.69
N SER A 191 4.79 1.25 -21.78
CA SER A 191 4.26 -0.11 -21.62
C SER A 191 3.59 -0.31 -20.27
N LEU A 192 2.61 -1.22 -20.27
CA LEU A 192 1.87 -1.66 -19.11
C LEU A 192 2.01 -3.17 -18.96
N PRO A 193 1.81 -3.72 -17.74
CA PRO A 193 1.77 -5.16 -17.55
C PRO A 193 0.71 -5.79 -18.44
N ALA A 194 1.02 -6.98 -18.96
CA ALA A 194 0.08 -7.76 -19.75
C ALA A 194 -1.22 -7.97 -18.97
N GLU A 195 -2.35 -7.94 -19.67
CA GLU A 195 -3.63 -8.22 -19.04
C GLU A 195 -3.67 -9.68 -18.56
N THR A 196 -4.05 -9.86 -17.30
CA THR A 196 -4.30 -11.16 -16.70
C THR A 196 -5.79 -11.28 -16.37
N SER A 197 -6.34 -12.49 -16.47
CA SER A 197 -7.75 -12.73 -16.15
C SER A 197 -7.92 -14.08 -15.45
N GLY A 198 -9.03 -14.23 -14.73
CA GLY A 198 -9.34 -15.44 -13.99
C GLY A 198 -10.83 -15.57 -13.69
N ARG A 199 -11.25 -16.78 -13.32
CA ARG A 199 -12.62 -17.03 -12.85
C ARG A 199 -12.82 -16.36 -11.48
N CYS A 200 -13.74 -15.41 -11.40
CA CYS A 200 -14.11 -14.73 -10.17
C CYS A 200 -15.28 -15.45 -9.51
N ASN A 201 -15.08 -16.04 -8.33
CA ASN A 201 -16.13 -16.71 -7.57
C ASN A 201 -17.18 -15.75 -7.04
N PHE A 202 -16.78 -14.49 -6.75
CA PHE A 202 -17.70 -13.45 -6.28
C PHE A 202 -18.70 -13.04 -7.36
N ALA A 203 -18.20 -12.71 -8.56
CA ALA A 203 -19.03 -12.25 -9.67
C ALA A 203 -19.61 -13.39 -10.52
N ASN A 204 -19.13 -14.63 -10.29
CA ASN A 204 -19.47 -15.82 -11.05
C ASN A 204 -19.23 -15.67 -12.58
N GLU A 205 -18.17 -14.96 -12.95
CA GLU A 205 -17.77 -14.71 -14.33
C GLU A 205 -16.24 -14.69 -14.48
N THR A 206 -15.73 -14.71 -15.71
CA THR A 206 -14.32 -14.43 -15.97
C THR A 206 -14.11 -12.92 -15.89
N ALA A 207 -13.14 -12.48 -15.11
CA ALA A 207 -12.82 -11.07 -14.93
C ALA A 207 -11.33 -10.82 -15.14
N ALA A 208 -11.00 -9.67 -15.72
CA ALA A 208 -9.62 -9.18 -15.79
C ALA A 208 -9.15 -8.65 -14.43
N ASN A 209 -7.84 -8.74 -14.19
CA ASN A 209 -7.17 -8.08 -13.08
C ASN A 209 -6.96 -6.60 -13.44
N ASN A 210 -7.62 -5.71 -12.70
CA ASN A 210 -7.62 -4.27 -12.92
C ASN A 210 -7.15 -3.58 -11.64
N PRO A 211 -5.84 -3.63 -11.33
CA PRO A 211 -5.33 -3.21 -10.04
C PRO A 211 -5.55 -1.72 -9.76
N ALA A 212 -5.48 -1.34 -8.48
CA ALA A 212 -5.66 0.05 -8.06
C ALA A 212 -4.59 1.00 -8.61
N PHE A 213 -3.46 0.47 -9.04
CA PHE A 213 -2.36 1.21 -9.63
C PHE A 213 -1.93 0.59 -10.95
N ALA A 214 -1.53 1.46 -11.88
CA ALA A 214 -0.83 1.07 -13.07
C ALA A 214 0.68 1.15 -12.86
N TRP A 215 1.36 0.04 -13.12
CA TRP A 215 2.81 -0.05 -13.11
C TRP A 215 3.35 0.24 -14.50
N LEU A 216 3.45 1.53 -14.81
CA LEU A 216 3.77 2.05 -16.14
C LEU A 216 5.29 2.10 -16.32
N ARG A 217 5.79 1.68 -17.47
CA ARG A 217 7.20 1.85 -17.86
C ARG A 217 7.32 2.84 -19.00
N CYS A 218 8.28 3.76 -18.92
CA CYS A 218 8.72 4.59 -20.05
C CYS A 218 9.70 3.82 -20.93
N ASP A 219 9.32 3.55 -22.18
CA ASP A 219 10.13 2.79 -23.15
C ASP A 219 10.96 3.68 -24.10
N ARG A 220 10.81 5.00 -24.00
CA ARG A 220 11.67 5.95 -24.72
C ARG A 220 13.12 5.81 -24.29
N GLU A 221 14.04 5.70 -25.24
CA GLU A 221 15.47 5.58 -24.96
C GLU A 221 16.02 6.82 -24.25
N ASP A 222 15.52 8.01 -24.57
CA ASP A 222 15.97 9.29 -24.01
C ASP A 222 15.35 9.64 -22.64
N VAL A 223 14.54 8.73 -22.06
CA VAL A 223 13.92 8.91 -20.75
C VAL A 223 14.45 7.84 -19.79
N GLU A 224 15.38 8.25 -18.92
CA GLU A 224 15.89 7.40 -17.83
C GLU A 224 15.12 7.60 -16.51
N ASP A 225 14.57 8.79 -16.28
CA ASP A 225 13.72 9.12 -15.12
C ASP A 225 12.28 9.35 -15.59
N CYS A 226 11.45 8.31 -15.50
CA CYS A 226 10.06 8.38 -15.95
C CYS A 226 9.20 9.26 -15.03
N ALA A 227 9.51 9.31 -13.72
CA ALA A 227 8.81 10.17 -12.77
C ALA A 227 9.12 11.65 -13.06
N GLY A 228 10.38 11.99 -13.30
CA GLY A 228 10.81 13.32 -13.72
C GLY A 228 10.20 13.74 -15.06
N PHE A 229 10.17 12.83 -16.04
CA PHE A 229 9.53 13.07 -17.33
C PHE A 229 8.04 13.42 -17.19
N LEU A 230 7.27 12.59 -16.46
CA LEU A 230 5.84 12.84 -16.24
C LEU A 230 5.59 14.10 -15.40
N ARG A 231 6.44 14.40 -14.41
CA ARG A 231 6.36 15.65 -13.64
C ARG A 231 6.53 16.89 -14.53
N GLY A 232 7.40 16.83 -15.54
CA GLY A 232 7.52 17.88 -16.57
C GLY A 232 6.22 18.15 -17.35
N HIS A 233 5.32 17.17 -17.38
CA HIS A 233 3.98 17.23 -17.96
C HIS A 233 2.86 17.41 -16.91
N LYS A 234 3.20 17.79 -15.67
CA LYS A 234 2.25 17.97 -14.55
C LYS A 234 1.49 16.71 -14.13
N ILE A 235 2.09 15.54 -14.37
CA ILE A 235 1.57 14.25 -13.96
C ILE A 235 2.44 13.76 -12.80
N LEU A 236 1.89 13.82 -11.58
CA LEU A 236 2.55 13.31 -10.39
C LEU A 236 2.38 11.80 -10.28
N THR A 237 3.49 11.10 -10.02
CA THR A 237 3.57 9.64 -9.92
C THR A 237 4.58 9.26 -8.85
N ARG A 238 4.58 7.98 -8.42
CA ARG A 238 5.65 7.46 -7.55
C ARG A 238 6.71 6.76 -8.37
N SER A 239 7.98 7.09 -8.12
CA SER A 239 9.12 6.58 -8.88
C SER A 239 9.35 5.10 -8.61
N GLY A 240 9.78 4.36 -9.64
CA GLY A 240 10.13 2.96 -9.53
C GLY A 240 11.24 2.68 -8.52
N ASN A 241 12.18 3.62 -8.35
CA ASN A 241 13.27 3.51 -7.37
C ASN A 241 12.75 3.34 -5.93
N GLN A 242 11.64 3.98 -5.59
CA GLN A 242 11.04 3.89 -4.26
C GLN A 242 10.42 2.49 -4.00
N PHE A 243 10.15 1.75 -5.07
CA PHE A 243 9.83 0.35 -5.06
C PHE A 243 11.01 -0.42 -5.65
N GLY A 244 12.27 -0.13 -5.28
CA GLY A 244 13.47 -0.89 -5.67
C GLY A 244 13.55 -1.39 -7.13
N ALA A 245 12.92 -0.68 -8.05
CA ALA A 245 12.79 -1.03 -9.46
C ALA A 245 13.51 0.01 -10.31
N ASP A 246 13.65 -0.27 -11.60
CA ASP A 246 14.28 0.64 -12.55
C ASP A 246 13.54 2.01 -12.57
N PRO A 247 14.26 3.16 -12.57
CA PRO A 247 13.64 4.49 -12.57
C PRO A 247 12.79 4.81 -13.81
N ARG A 248 12.84 3.97 -14.84
CA ARG A 248 11.92 4.01 -15.98
C ARG A 248 10.51 3.52 -15.62
N TYR A 249 10.30 2.90 -14.46
CA TYR A 249 8.97 2.54 -13.96
C TYR A 249 8.40 3.65 -13.08
N VAL A 250 7.07 3.77 -13.10
CA VAL A 250 6.30 4.60 -12.18
C VAL A 250 5.01 3.91 -11.78
N ARG A 251 4.55 4.20 -10.56
CA ARG A 251 3.21 3.82 -10.09
C ARG A 251 2.25 4.99 -10.29
N VAL A 252 1.19 4.75 -11.07
CA VAL A 252 0.11 5.72 -11.34
C VAL A 252 -1.19 5.23 -10.69
N SER A 253 -1.92 6.07 -9.95
CA SER A 253 -3.22 5.66 -9.39
C SER A 253 -4.28 5.52 -10.48
N ALA A 254 -4.91 4.36 -10.54
CA ALA A 254 -6.15 4.14 -11.29
C ALA A 254 -7.39 4.47 -10.44
N VAL A 255 -7.21 4.86 -9.17
CA VAL A 255 -8.26 5.21 -8.20
C VAL A 255 -8.22 6.70 -7.85
N GLY A 256 -8.47 7.55 -8.85
CA GLY A 256 -8.62 9.00 -8.69
C GLY A 256 -10.06 9.48 -8.92
N LYS A 257 -10.30 10.78 -8.71
CA LYS A 257 -11.50 11.47 -9.19
C LYS A 257 -11.49 11.48 -10.72
N GLU A 258 -12.66 11.46 -11.34
CA GLU A 258 -12.77 11.84 -12.75
C GLU A 258 -12.50 13.35 -12.80
N CYS A 259 -11.55 13.79 -13.61
CA CYS A 259 -11.33 15.21 -13.83
C CYS A 259 -12.51 15.74 -14.66
N ASP A 260 -13.36 16.55 -14.04
CA ASP A 260 -14.19 17.47 -14.80
C ASP A 260 -13.22 18.47 -15.47
N ASN A 261 -13.41 18.69 -16.78
CA ASN A 261 -12.50 19.35 -17.74
C ASN A 261 -12.02 20.80 -17.42
N GLU A 262 -12.06 21.25 -16.16
CA GLU A 262 -11.80 22.65 -15.79
C GLU A 262 -10.41 22.89 -15.17
N THR A 263 -9.66 21.85 -14.79
CA THR A 263 -8.29 22.00 -14.27
C THR A 263 -7.32 21.07 -14.98
N ASN A 264 -6.36 21.66 -15.73
CA ASN A 264 -5.32 20.96 -16.51
C ASN A 264 -4.24 20.28 -15.64
N GLU A 265 -4.60 19.76 -14.47
CA GLU A 265 -3.69 19.05 -13.57
C GLU A 265 -4.25 17.65 -13.30
N ALA A 266 -3.76 16.68 -14.06
CA ALA A 266 -4.05 15.28 -13.80
C ALA A 266 -3.20 14.82 -12.60
N VAL A 267 -3.71 15.07 -11.40
CA VAL A 267 -3.09 14.60 -10.15
C VAL A 267 -3.47 13.12 -9.95
N PHE A 268 -2.54 12.22 -10.26
CA PHE A 268 -2.71 10.78 -10.09
C PHE A 268 -2.24 10.27 -8.72
N ASP A 269 -1.86 11.14 -7.78
CA ASP A 269 -1.58 10.75 -6.40
C ASP A 269 -1.89 11.93 -5.46
N GLU A 270 -3.01 11.88 -4.73
CA GLU A 270 -3.31 12.78 -3.59
C GLU A 270 -2.91 12.11 -2.26
N THR A 271 -1.77 11.41 -2.21
CA THR A 271 -1.24 10.92 -0.93
C THR A 271 0.12 11.56 -0.69
N ASP A 272 0.19 12.41 0.33
CA ASP A 272 1.32 13.07 0.99
C ASP A 272 2.72 12.88 0.34
N ASP A 273 3.16 13.89 -0.40
CA ASP A 273 4.54 14.11 -0.85
C ASP A 273 5.40 14.84 0.22
N GLU A 274 5.16 14.60 1.52
CA GLU A 274 5.98 15.26 2.57
C GLU A 274 7.38 14.64 2.74
N GLU A 275 7.67 13.48 2.14
CA GLU A 275 8.97 12.80 2.35
C GLU A 275 10.16 13.42 1.61
N ASP A 276 9.96 14.09 0.47
CA ASP A 276 11.07 14.71 -0.29
C ASP A 276 11.67 15.95 0.43
N ALA A 277 10.97 16.53 1.40
CA ALA A 277 11.45 17.71 2.13
C ALA A 277 12.44 17.38 3.27
N ALA A 278 12.46 16.14 3.75
CA ALA A 278 13.26 15.76 4.92
C ALA A 278 14.74 15.47 4.59
N GLU A 279 15.07 15.15 3.34
CA GLU A 279 16.45 14.85 2.92
C GLU A 279 17.31 16.09 2.62
N ALA A 280 16.69 17.27 2.45
CA ALA A 280 17.39 18.49 2.04
C ALA A 280 17.82 19.41 3.20
N ALA A 281 17.49 19.09 4.46
CA ALA A 281 17.86 19.92 5.60
C ALA A 281 19.34 19.71 5.99
N PRO A 282 20.21 20.74 5.96
CA PRO A 282 21.60 20.59 6.37
C PRO A 282 21.68 20.27 7.87
N ARG A 283 22.40 19.19 8.21
CA ARG A 283 22.70 18.80 9.59
C ARG A 283 23.46 19.94 10.27
N ARG A 284 22.83 20.61 11.24
CA ARG A 284 23.53 21.55 12.13
C ARG A 284 24.49 20.74 13.03
N ASN A 285 25.78 20.98 12.84
CA ASN A 285 26.82 20.62 13.81
C ASN A 285 26.85 21.70 14.89
N ASP A 286 26.22 21.45 16.03
CA ASP A 286 26.41 22.29 17.21
C ASP A 286 27.50 21.68 18.10
N HIS A 287 28.75 22.01 17.75
CA HIS A 287 29.87 22.05 18.68
C HIS A 287 30.29 23.50 18.81
N GLU A 288 29.75 24.20 19.82
CA GLU A 288 30.50 25.26 20.48
C GLU A 288 29.93 25.50 21.88
N VAL A 289 30.69 25.01 22.85
CA VAL A 289 30.59 25.39 24.26
C VAL A 289 31.16 26.80 24.36
N HIS A 290 30.35 27.78 24.74
CA HIS A 290 30.87 29.03 25.26
C HIS A 290 30.24 29.33 26.63
N MET A 291 31.07 29.14 27.66
CA MET A 291 30.87 29.75 28.96
C MET A 291 31.01 31.28 28.85
N SER A 292 30.08 32.01 29.45
CA SER A 292 30.32 33.37 29.94
C SER A 292 29.49 33.63 31.19
N THR A 293 30.19 34.18 32.17
CA THR A 293 29.85 34.42 33.57
C THR A 293 28.98 35.66 33.81
N GLY A 294 28.07 35.55 34.78
CA GLY A 294 27.88 36.54 35.85
C GLY A 294 26.94 37.74 35.61
N ALA A 295 25.85 37.81 36.38
CA ALA A 295 25.65 38.82 37.44
C ALA A 295 24.27 38.66 38.11
N ALA A 296 24.23 38.87 39.41
CA ALA A 296 23.09 38.70 40.31
C ALA A 296 22.22 39.96 40.46
N GLY A 297 20.97 39.77 40.93
CA GLY A 297 20.07 40.79 41.51
C GLY A 297 18.65 40.21 41.63
N SER A 298 18.23 39.75 42.81
CA SER A 298 17.29 40.40 43.77
C SER A 298 15.85 40.49 43.23
N GLU A 299 14.90 39.65 43.65
CA GLU A 299 14.10 39.62 44.91
C GLU A 299 12.65 40.10 44.65
N GLU A 300 11.69 39.33 45.17
CA GLU A 300 10.25 39.60 45.46
C GLU A 300 9.34 39.98 44.27
N GLU A 301 8.15 39.40 44.07
CA GLU A 301 7.09 38.88 44.96
C GLU A 301 6.35 37.70 44.29
#